data_AF-A0A9E2VU00-F1
#
_entry.id   AF-A0A9E2VU00-F1
#
_cell.length_a   1.000
_cell.length_b   1.000
_cell.length_c   1.000
_cell.angle_alpha   90.00
_cell.angle_beta   90.00
_cell.angle_gamma   90.00
#
_symmetry.space_group_name_H-M   'P 1'
#
loop_
_entity.id
_entity.type
_entity.pdbx_description
1 polymer ?
#
loop_
_entity_poly.entity_id
_entity_poly.type
_entity_poly.pdbx_seq_one_letter_code
_entity_poly.pdbx_strand_id
1 'polypeptide(L)'
;MTKKKSAAPKKRIEPSSHRHTPGQGHCMDLLRQLSAYIDDELPADICREIRQHLGACPNCEVFIASLQQTVTLCRHRPVPQLTSIDRVNMRRAILDAAEAR
;
A
#
# COMPACT_ATOMS: atom_id res chain seq x y z
N MET A 1 -49.78 -5.92 -25.24
CA MET A 1 -48.38 -5.97 -25.75
C MET A 1 -47.86 -4.55 -25.68
N THR A 2 -47.04 -4.14 -24.72
CA THR A 2 -45.58 -4.31 -24.72
C THR A 2 -45.04 -4.22 -23.28
N LYS A 3 -44.06 -5.07 -22.98
CA LYS A 3 -43.55 -5.40 -21.65
C LYS A 3 -42.38 -4.46 -21.33
N LYS A 4 -42.58 -3.45 -20.48
CA LYS A 4 -41.49 -2.56 -20.02
C LYS A 4 -40.68 -3.29 -18.96
N LYS A 5 -39.54 -3.86 -19.36
CA LYS A 5 -38.59 -4.55 -18.48
C LYS A 5 -37.88 -3.50 -17.61
N SER A 6 -38.17 -3.51 -16.31
CA SER A 6 -37.49 -2.68 -15.32
C SER A 6 -36.08 -3.22 -15.04
N ALA A 7 -35.11 -2.31 -14.98
CA ALA A 7 -33.69 -2.57 -14.80
C ALA A 7 -33.37 -3.20 -13.42
N ALA A 8 -32.39 -4.11 -13.41
CA ALA A 8 -31.91 -4.82 -12.24
C ALA A 8 -31.18 -3.89 -11.24
N PRO A 9 -31.28 -4.13 -9.92
CA PRO A 9 -30.65 -3.29 -8.91
C PRO A 9 -29.14 -3.54 -8.87
N LYS A 10 -28.36 -2.46 -9.07
CA LYS A 10 -26.90 -2.46 -8.87
C LYS A 10 -26.62 -2.72 -7.39
N LYS A 11 -26.07 -3.90 -7.06
CA LYS A 11 -25.60 -4.20 -5.69
C LYS A 11 -24.49 -3.22 -5.34
N ARG A 12 -24.76 -2.35 -4.36
CA ARG A 12 -23.70 -1.60 -3.66
C ARG A 12 -22.77 -2.63 -3.02
N ILE A 13 -21.47 -2.50 -3.29
CA ILE A 13 -20.44 -3.25 -2.59
C ILE A 13 -20.32 -2.55 -1.22
N GLU A 14 -21.02 -3.09 -0.22
CA GLU A 14 -20.88 -2.65 1.16
C GLU A 14 -19.45 -2.95 1.63
N PRO A 15 -18.76 -2.01 2.31
CA PRO A 15 -17.46 -2.30 2.89
C PRO A 15 -17.63 -3.42 3.92
N SER A 16 -17.03 -4.58 3.65
CA SER A 16 -17.04 -5.71 4.57
C SER A 16 -16.36 -5.29 5.87
N SER A 17 -17.17 -5.04 6.91
CA SER A 17 -16.72 -4.70 8.24
C SER A 17 -16.16 -5.96 8.91
N HIS A 18 -14.93 -6.32 8.55
CA HIS A 18 -14.17 -7.33 9.27
C HIS A 18 -13.73 -6.71 10.60
N ARG A 19 -14.28 -7.21 11.72
CA ARG A 19 -13.88 -6.81 13.06
C ARG A 19 -12.47 -7.36 13.33
N HIS A 20 -11.45 -6.58 12.97
CA HIS A 20 -10.06 -6.89 13.27
C HIS A 20 -9.81 -6.66 14.76
N THR A 21 -9.41 -7.71 15.49
CA THR A 21 -8.83 -7.56 16.82
C THR A 21 -7.45 -6.92 16.69
N PRO A 22 -7.18 -5.76 17.31
CA PRO A 22 -5.84 -5.17 17.31
C PRO A 22 -4.90 -6.12 18.04
N GLY A 23 -3.95 -6.76 17.34
CA GLY A 23 -2.97 -7.67 17.95
C GLY A 23 -2.74 -9.02 17.25
N GLN A 24 -3.45 -9.34 16.16
CA GLN A 24 -3.09 -10.50 15.34
C GLN A 24 -1.92 -10.15 14.41
N GLY A 25 -0.69 -10.38 14.88
CA GLY A 25 0.55 -10.07 14.15
C GLY A 25 0.62 -10.62 12.72
N HIS A 26 -0.07 -11.74 12.46
CA HIS A 26 -0.10 -12.39 11.16
C HIS A 26 -0.61 -11.49 10.01
N CYS A 27 -1.63 -10.66 10.27
CA CYS A 27 -2.14 -9.75 9.24
C CYS A 27 -1.14 -8.62 8.94
N MET A 28 -0.44 -8.14 9.97
CA MET A 28 0.56 -7.09 9.81
C MET A 28 1.81 -7.62 9.11
N ASP A 29 2.22 -8.85 9.40
CA ASP A 29 3.33 -9.51 8.73
C ASP A 29 3.04 -9.73 7.24
N LEU A 30 1.80 -10.11 6.91
CA LEU A 30 1.36 -10.23 5.52
C LEU A 30 1.36 -8.86 4.82
N LEU A 31 0.76 -7.84 5.43
CA LEU A 31 0.73 -6.50 4.87
C LEU A 31 2.14 -5.93 4.67
N ARG A 32 3.06 -6.19 5.59
CA ARG A 32 4.47 -5.78 5.47
C ARG A 32 5.14 -6.43 4.25
N GLN A 33 4.93 -7.72 4.03
CA GLN A 33 5.46 -8.42 2.85
C GLN A 33 4.86 -7.88 1.56
N LEU A 34 3.56 -7.57 1.55
CA LEU A 34 2.90 -6.99 0.37
C LEU A 34 3.34 -5.54 0.11
N SER A 35 3.64 -4.77 1.15
CA SER A 35 4.26 -3.44 0.99
C SER A 35 5.64 -3.56 0.38
N ALA A 36 6.49 -4.48 0.89
CA ALA A 36 7.81 -4.74 0.32
C ALA A 36 7.73 -5.19 -1.15
N TYR A 37 6.70 -5.97 -1.51
CA TYR A 37 6.42 -6.32 -2.91
C TYR A 37 6.09 -5.08 -3.76
N ILE A 38 5.22 -4.19 -3.28
CA ILE A 38 4.84 -2.95 -4.00
C ILE A 38 6.05 -2.03 -4.23
N ASP A 39 7.00 -2.06 -3.29
CA ASP A 39 8.21 -1.24 -3.32
C ASP A 39 9.40 -1.93 -4.03
N ASP A 40 9.18 -3.10 -4.64
CA ASP A 40 10.22 -3.93 -5.29
C ASP A 40 11.40 -4.30 -4.37
N GLU A 41 11.15 -4.39 -3.05
CA GLU A 41 12.16 -4.74 -2.03
C GLU A 41 12.27 -6.25 -1.75
N LEU A 42 11.41 -7.06 -2.36
CA LEU A 42 11.48 -8.53 -2.26
C LEU A 42 12.46 -9.13 -3.28
N PRO A 43 12.98 -10.34 -3.01
CA PRO A 43 13.75 -11.10 -3.99
C PRO A 43 13.01 -11.28 -5.32
N ALA A 44 13.74 -11.22 -6.43
CA ALA A 44 13.17 -11.17 -7.78
C ALA A 44 12.33 -12.40 -8.16
N ASP A 45 12.72 -13.57 -7.64
CA ASP A 45 11.98 -14.84 -7.77
C ASP A 45 10.62 -14.77 -7.07
N ILE A 46 10.56 -14.23 -5.86
CA ILE A 46 9.31 -14.02 -5.11
C ILE A 46 8.42 -12.99 -5.82
N CYS A 47 8.98 -11.86 -6.29
CA CYS A 47 8.22 -10.89 -7.07
C CYS A 47 7.63 -11.48 -8.37
N ARG A 48 8.30 -12.46 -8.97
CA ARG A 48 7.79 -13.17 -10.15
C ARG A 48 6.63 -14.10 -9.80
N GLU A 49 6.75 -14.87 -8.72
CA GLU A 49 5.67 -15.75 -8.26
C GLU A 49 4.41 -14.98 -7.89
N ILE A 50 4.56 -13.85 -7.19
CA ILE A 50 3.44 -12.96 -6.87
C ILE A 50 2.78 -12.44 -8.14
N ARG A 51 3.57 -11.93 -9.11
CA ARG A 51 3.02 -11.47 -10.40
C ARG A 51 2.27 -12.57 -11.16
N GLN A 52 2.77 -13.80 -11.12
CA GLN A 52 2.08 -14.94 -11.72
C GLN A 52 0.73 -15.20 -11.03
N HIS A 53 0.68 -15.14 -9.70
CA HIS A 53 -0.57 -15.28 -8.95
C HIS A 53 -1.57 -14.17 -9.27
N LEU A 54 -1.12 -12.91 -9.35
CA LEU A 54 -1.97 -11.79 -9.70
C LEU A 54 -2.58 -11.93 -11.10
N GLY A 55 -1.84 -12.49 -12.07
CA GLY A 55 -2.37 -12.80 -13.39
C GLY A 55 -3.38 -13.96 -13.44
N ALA A 56 -3.42 -14.81 -12.40
CA ALA A 56 -4.30 -15.96 -12.31
C ALA A 56 -5.49 -15.76 -11.36
N CYS A 57 -5.47 -14.72 -10.51
CA CYS A 57 -6.45 -14.50 -9.45
C CYS A 57 -6.99 -13.05 -9.46
N PRO A 58 -8.19 -12.81 -10.05
CA PRO A 58 -8.78 -11.47 -10.13
C PRO A 58 -9.03 -10.81 -8.77
N ASN A 59 -9.32 -11.61 -7.73
CA ASN A 59 -9.55 -11.07 -6.38
C ASN A 59 -8.27 -10.46 -5.80
N CYS A 60 -7.14 -11.13 -6.00
CA CYS A 60 -5.84 -10.66 -5.52
C CYS A 60 -5.33 -9.48 -6.34
N GLU A 61 -5.62 -9.45 -7.65
CA GLU A 61 -5.36 -8.29 -8.51
C GLU A 61 -6.06 -7.03 -7.98
N VAL A 62 -7.37 -7.11 -7.72
CA VAL A 62 -8.15 -5.99 -7.17
C VAL A 62 -7.63 -5.57 -5.79
N PHE A 63 -7.26 -6.54 -4.94
CA PHE A 63 -6.73 -6.26 -3.61
C PHE A 63 -5.38 -5.52 -3.67
N ILE A 64 -4.44 -5.97 -4.51
CA ILE A 64 -3.15 -5.29 -4.69
C ILE A 64 -3.33 -3.90 -5.27
N ALA A 65 -4.24 -3.71 -6.24
CA ALA A 65 -4.53 -2.40 -6.79
C ALA A 65 -5.04 -1.42 -5.71
N SER A 66 -5.95 -1.89 -4.83
CA SER A 66 -6.42 -1.11 -3.67
C SER A 66 -5.28 -0.74 -2.70
N LEU A 67 -4.37 -1.69 -2.44
CA LEU A 67 -3.21 -1.45 -1.58
C LEU A 67 -2.24 -0.42 -2.20
N GLN A 68 -1.94 -0.53 -3.50
CA GLN A 68 -1.13 0.44 -4.24
C GLN A 68 -1.76 1.84 -4.23
N GLN A 69 -3.08 1.94 -4.35
CA GLN A 69 -3.79 3.22 -4.22
C GLN A 69 -3.61 3.80 -2.81
N THR A 70 -3.71 2.97 -1.77
CA THR A 70 -3.46 3.39 -0.38
C THR A 70 -2.04 3.93 -0.21
N VAL A 71 -1.03 3.22 -0.71
CA VAL A 71 0.38 3.68 -0.69
C VAL A 71 0.54 5.00 -1.43
N THR A 72 -0.09 5.14 -2.60
CA THR A 72 -0.07 6.37 -3.38
C THR A 72 -0.64 7.54 -2.59
N LEU A 73 -1.79 7.38 -1.93
CA LEU A 73 -2.38 8.42 -1.09
C LEU A 73 -1.46 8.80 0.07
N CYS A 74 -0.80 7.83 0.70
CA CYS A 74 0.17 8.08 1.76
C CYS A 74 1.36 8.91 1.26
N ARG A 75 1.89 8.61 0.06
CA ARG A 75 3.01 9.35 -0.55
C ARG A 75 2.68 10.80 -0.91
N HIS A 76 1.43 11.07 -1.30
CA HIS A 76 0.97 12.42 -1.65
C HIS A 76 0.55 13.25 -0.43
N ARG A 77 0.63 12.70 0.78
CA ARG A 77 0.30 13.44 1.99
C ARG A 77 1.32 14.58 2.18
N PRO A 78 0.87 15.82 2.48
CA PRO A 78 1.78 16.93 2.73
C PRO A 78 2.75 16.57 3.86
N VAL A 79 4.04 16.57 3.55
CA VAL A 79 5.10 16.40 4.54
C VAL A 79 5.39 17.79 5.13
N PRO A 80 5.45 17.93 6.47
CA PRO A 80 5.86 19.18 7.09
C PRO A 80 7.21 19.63 6.53
N GLN A 81 7.30 20.87 6.08
CA GLN A 81 8.56 21.43 5.61
C GLN A 81 9.51 21.60 6.79
N LEU A 82 10.76 21.16 6.64
CA LEU A 82 11.79 21.37 7.65
C LEU A 82 12.01 22.86 7.89
N THR A 83 12.21 23.26 9.15
CA THR A 83 12.60 24.63 9.46
C THR A 83 14.03 24.91 8.98
N SER A 84 14.41 26.18 8.89
CA SER A 84 15.80 26.54 8.55
C SER A 84 16.80 25.96 9.56
N ILE A 85 16.43 25.94 10.85
CA ILE A 85 17.25 25.42 11.94
C ILE A 85 17.43 23.90 11.78
N ASP A 86 16.36 23.16 11.50
CA ASP A 86 16.44 21.71 11.30
C ASP A 86 17.36 21.35 10.13
N ARG A 87 17.27 22.11 9.02
CA ARG A 87 18.16 21.90 7.86
C ARG A 87 19.63 22.11 8.20
N VAL A 88 19.96 23.15 8.97
CA VAL A 88 21.34 23.41 9.41
C VAL A 88 21.84 22.31 10.32
N ASN A 89 21.02 21.89 11.29
CA ASN A 89 21.36 20.82 12.24
C ASN A 89 21.59 19.49 11.51
N MET A 90 20.68 19.09 10.60
CA MET A 90 20.84 17.88 9.81
C MET A 90 22.10 17.93 8.93
N ARG A 91 22.36 19.06 8.27
CA ARG A 91 23.57 19.22 7.44
C ARG A 91 24.84 19.06 8.28
N ARG A 92 24.90 19.69 9.45
CA ARG A 92 26.03 19.55 10.37
C ARG A 92 26.23 18.10 10.79
N ALA A 93 25.17 17.43 11.23
CA ALA A 93 25.24 16.03 11.65
C ALA A 93 25.73 15.09 10.52
N ILE A 94 25.32 15.33 9.27
CA ILE A 94 25.79 14.56 8.10
C ILE A 94 27.29 14.76 7.88
N LEU A 95 27.79 16.01 7.97
CA LEU A 95 29.21 16.32 7.80
C LEU A 95 30.06 15.71 8.92
N ASP A 96 29.64 15.90 10.18
CA ASP A 96 30.32 15.33 11.35
C ASP A 96 30.42 13.78 11.23
N ALA A 97 29.34 13.11 10.79
CA ALA A 97 29.32 11.65 10.60
C ALA A 97 30.07 11.15 9.34
N ALA A 98 30.37 12.04 8.40
CA ALA A 98 31.21 11.74 7.24
C ALA A 98 32.70 11.89 7.58
N GLU A 99 33.06 12.87 8.41
CA GLU A 99 34.43 13.12 8.87
C GLU A 99 34.91 12.15 9.96
N ALA A 100 33.98 11.57 10.72
CA ALA A 100 34.28 10.56 11.75
C ALA A 100 34.57 9.14 11.20
N ARG A 101 34.72 8.97 9.88
CA ARG A 101 35.06 7.70 9.21
C ARG A 101 36.41 7.78 8.54
#